data_AF-A0A1G7HJH6-F1
#
_entry.id   AF-A0A1G7HJH6-F1
#
_cell.length_a   1.000
_cell.length_b   1.000
_cell.length_c   1.000
_cell.angle_alpha   90.00
_cell.angle_beta   90.00
_cell.angle_gamma   90.00
#
_symmetry.space_group_name_H-M   'P 1'
#
loop_
_entity.id
_entity.type
_entity.pdbx_description
1 polymer ?
#
loop_
_entity_poly.entity_id
_entity_poly.type
_entity_poly.pdbx_seq_one_letter_code
_entity_poly.pdbx_strand_id
1 'polypeptide(L)'
;MQIGNSLPAFIPAPSVSPARPLSSDVSPDIARADQAPVAAPQEQQADSAASGREEADRDANSSTPAGEPEPSPREQRQQQLEIADLVQRDREVRTHEQAHAAVGGQYAGAPTYSFKRGPDGQRYAVSGEVSIDTAPVPNDPEATLRKMEIVLRAALAPIEPSPQDLRVAALAQAQAAQARVELAEQRREEATNAVEQRSARDEARQADEPAEPSQQALPPAPNLDLYRRLGELPAPEPRIDLVA
;
A
#
# COMPACT_ATOMS: atom_id res chain seq x y z
N MET A 1 7.97 7.46 64.65
CA MET A 1 7.54 7.35 63.25
C MET A 1 6.06 7.00 63.24
N GLN A 2 5.22 7.93 62.78
CA GLN A 2 3.77 7.83 62.78
C GLN A 2 3.31 7.51 61.34
N ILE A 3 2.68 6.36 61.15
CA ILE A 3 2.16 5.91 59.85
C ILE A 3 0.71 6.43 59.69
N GLY A 4 0.55 7.44 58.83
CA GLY A 4 -0.75 7.98 58.45
C GLY A 4 -1.41 7.12 57.38
N ASN A 5 -2.51 6.46 57.76
CA ASN A 5 -3.35 5.65 56.89
C ASN A 5 -4.42 6.53 56.22
N SER A 6 -4.18 6.96 54.98
CA SER A 6 -5.15 7.72 54.18
C SER A 6 -6.03 6.79 53.35
N LEU A 7 -7.33 6.77 53.68
CA LEU A 7 -8.38 6.15 52.88
C LEU A 7 -8.61 6.96 51.59
N PRO A 8 -8.83 6.34 50.42
CA PRO A 8 -9.24 7.07 49.22
C PRO A 8 -10.73 7.44 49.27
N ALA A 9 -11.04 8.65 48.76
CA ALA A 9 -12.39 9.18 48.65
C ALA A 9 -13.20 8.46 47.56
N PHE A 10 -14.42 8.07 47.93
CA PHE A 10 -15.45 7.51 47.08
C PHE A 10 -16.00 8.58 46.13
N ILE A 11 -15.90 8.36 44.81
CA ILE A 11 -16.46 9.25 43.78
C ILE A 11 -17.77 8.63 43.28
N PRO A 12 -18.92 9.34 43.30
CA PRO A 12 -20.16 8.81 42.74
C PRO A 12 -20.16 8.90 41.20
N ALA A 13 -20.71 7.87 40.55
CA ALA A 13 -20.86 7.76 39.10
C ALA A 13 -21.92 8.75 38.54
N PRO A 14 -21.82 9.17 37.26
CA PRO A 14 -22.81 10.03 36.61
C PRO A 14 -24.08 9.26 36.20
N SER A 15 -25.24 9.86 36.50
CA SER A 15 -26.57 9.37 36.15
C SER A 15 -26.80 9.37 34.63
N VAL A 16 -27.13 8.20 34.08
CA VAL A 16 -27.54 8.02 32.68
C VAL A 16 -29.04 8.35 32.55
N SER A 17 -29.38 9.29 31.68
CA SER A 17 -30.78 9.59 31.31
C SER A 17 -31.29 8.59 30.25
N PRO A 18 -32.56 8.16 30.29
CA PRO A 18 -33.11 7.25 29.28
C PRO A 18 -33.43 7.98 27.96
N ALA A 19 -33.17 7.28 26.85
CA ALA A 19 -33.45 7.71 25.49
C ALA A 19 -34.96 7.88 25.22
N ARG A 20 -35.28 8.92 24.45
CA ARG A 20 -36.61 9.25 23.93
C ARG A 20 -36.90 8.39 22.68
N PRO A 21 -38.06 7.73 22.54
CA PRO A 21 -38.41 7.05 21.30
C PRO A 21 -38.88 8.07 20.25
N LEU A 22 -38.37 7.95 19.02
CA LEU A 22 -38.90 8.60 17.83
C LEU A 22 -40.06 7.76 17.31
N SER A 23 -41.24 8.36 17.26
CA SER A 23 -42.41 7.81 16.59
C SER A 23 -42.19 7.74 15.09
N SER A 24 -42.54 6.61 14.49
CA SER A 24 -42.66 6.42 13.05
C SER A 24 -44.14 6.52 12.66
N ASP A 25 -44.57 7.68 12.17
CA ASP A 25 -45.80 7.82 11.41
C ASP A 25 -45.44 7.74 9.92
N VAL A 26 -45.65 6.57 9.31
CA VAL A 26 -45.67 6.37 7.86
C VAL A 26 -47.07 5.85 7.52
N SER A 27 -47.86 6.70 6.88
CA SER A 27 -49.15 6.31 6.28
C SER A 27 -48.92 5.46 5.02
N PRO A 28 -49.75 4.43 4.75
CA PRO A 28 -49.68 3.64 3.53
C PRO A 28 -50.67 4.13 2.45
N ASP A 29 -50.24 3.89 1.20
CA ASP A 29 -51.03 3.59 0.00
C ASP A 29 -51.80 4.73 -0.67
N ILE A 30 -51.59 4.93 -1.99
CA ILE A 30 -52.54 4.59 -3.08
C ILE A 30 -51.80 4.70 -4.43
N ALA A 31 -51.52 3.52 -5.00
CA ALA A 31 -51.67 3.09 -6.39
C ALA A 31 -51.57 4.06 -7.60
N ARG A 32 -50.89 3.52 -8.64
CA ARG A 32 -51.26 3.51 -10.08
C ARG A 32 -50.72 4.62 -10.98
N ALA A 33 -49.67 4.29 -11.74
CA ALA A 33 -49.56 4.62 -13.17
C ALA A 33 -48.43 3.82 -13.83
N ASP A 34 -48.84 2.80 -14.56
CA ASP A 34 -48.06 2.05 -15.55
C ASP A 34 -48.28 2.71 -16.91
N GLN A 35 -47.21 3.16 -17.58
CA GLN A 35 -46.99 3.09 -19.03
C GLN A 35 -45.78 3.91 -19.49
N ALA A 36 -44.87 3.22 -20.17
CA ALA A 36 -43.79 3.78 -20.98
C ALA A 36 -44.30 4.36 -22.31
N PRO A 37 -43.48 5.16 -23.01
CA PRO A 37 -43.53 5.16 -24.46
C PRO A 37 -42.17 4.79 -25.09
N VAL A 38 -42.30 4.05 -26.19
CA VAL A 38 -41.27 3.60 -27.11
C VAL A 38 -41.32 4.47 -28.37
N ALA A 39 -40.16 4.61 -29.03
CA ALA A 39 -39.95 4.85 -30.46
C ALA A 39 -39.73 6.30 -30.96
N ALA A 40 -38.54 6.49 -31.53
CA ALA A 40 -38.13 7.53 -32.47
C ALA A 40 -38.78 7.31 -33.87
N PRO A 41 -38.67 8.28 -34.82
CA PRO A 41 -37.54 8.21 -35.76
C PRO A 41 -37.00 9.55 -36.36
N GLN A 42 -35.73 9.46 -36.81
CA GLN A 42 -35.09 10.07 -38.01
C GLN A 42 -34.58 11.55 -38.05
N GLU A 43 -33.24 11.63 -37.98
CA GLU A 43 -32.24 12.30 -38.84
C GLU A 43 -32.67 13.34 -39.91
N GLN A 44 -31.94 14.47 -39.97
CA GLN A 44 -31.09 14.83 -41.12
C GLN A 44 -30.23 16.10 -40.87
N GLN A 45 -28.94 15.99 -41.19
CA GLN A 45 -27.95 17.07 -41.32
C GLN A 45 -28.18 17.89 -42.59
N ALA A 46 -27.90 19.20 -42.54
CA ALA A 46 -27.39 19.97 -43.68
C ALA A 46 -26.73 21.27 -43.21
N ASP A 47 -25.85 21.77 -44.07
CA ASP A 47 -24.62 22.51 -43.79
C ASP A 47 -24.74 24.04 -44.02
N SER A 48 -23.82 24.77 -43.38
CA SER A 48 -23.08 25.95 -43.87
C SER A 48 -23.75 27.28 -44.31
N ALA A 49 -23.29 28.32 -43.60
CA ALA A 49 -22.72 29.60 -44.07
C ALA A 49 -23.61 30.72 -44.66
N ALA A 50 -23.65 31.86 -43.96
CA ALA A 50 -23.55 33.18 -44.58
C ALA A 50 -23.09 34.25 -43.56
N SER A 51 -22.02 34.95 -43.93
CA SER A 51 -21.48 36.15 -43.28
C SER A 51 -22.26 37.40 -43.71
N GLY A 52 -22.45 38.38 -42.82
CA GLY A 52 -22.71 39.76 -43.22
C GLY A 52 -23.48 40.66 -42.25
N ARG A 53 -22.74 41.66 -41.70
CA ARG A 53 -23.16 43.03 -41.29
C ARG A 53 -23.88 43.18 -39.93
N GLU A 54 -23.25 43.86 -38.95
CA GLU A 54 -23.28 45.33 -38.72
C GLU A 54 -24.75 45.79 -38.55
N GLU A 55 -25.23 46.33 -37.43
CA GLU A 55 -24.69 47.37 -36.55
C GLU A 55 -25.55 47.48 -35.26
N ALA A 56 -24.99 48.11 -34.22
CA ALA A 56 -25.70 48.96 -33.24
C ALA A 56 -26.93 48.40 -32.49
N ASP A 57 -26.68 47.84 -31.30
CA ASP A 57 -27.50 48.19 -30.13
C ASP A 57 -26.57 48.40 -28.92
N ARG A 58 -26.08 49.64 -28.81
CA ARG A 58 -25.69 50.20 -27.53
C ARG A 58 -26.98 50.73 -26.93
N ASP A 59 -27.46 50.14 -25.83
CA ASP A 59 -27.73 50.93 -24.64
C ASP A 59 -27.97 50.10 -23.38
N ALA A 60 -27.30 50.57 -22.33
CA ALA A 60 -27.76 50.58 -20.95
C ALA A 60 -28.01 49.24 -20.23
N ASN A 61 -26.94 48.52 -19.89
CA ASN A 61 -26.83 48.01 -18.51
C ASN A 61 -25.39 47.85 -18.04
N SER A 62 -24.60 48.93 -18.10
CA SER A 62 -23.43 49.06 -17.23
C SER A 62 -23.92 49.51 -15.86
N SER A 63 -24.49 48.58 -15.10
CA SER A 63 -24.53 48.68 -13.65
C SER A 63 -23.10 48.52 -13.14
N THR A 64 -22.32 49.59 -13.24
CA THR A 64 -21.07 49.72 -12.49
C THR A 64 -21.44 49.46 -11.03
N PRO A 65 -20.84 48.46 -10.34
CA PRO A 65 -20.99 48.40 -8.90
C PRO A 65 -20.45 49.73 -8.39
N ALA A 66 -21.32 50.53 -7.78
CA ALA A 66 -20.90 51.69 -7.02
C ALA A 66 -19.75 51.23 -6.12
N GLY A 67 -18.61 51.90 -6.25
CA GLY A 67 -17.32 51.45 -5.74
C GLY A 67 -17.44 50.82 -4.36
N GLU A 68 -16.98 49.57 -4.24
CA GLU A 68 -16.75 48.98 -2.94
C GLU A 68 -15.87 49.96 -2.15
N PRO A 69 -16.22 50.29 -0.90
CA PRO A 69 -15.40 51.16 -0.09
C PRO A 69 -13.99 50.55 -0.01
N GLU A 70 -12.98 51.30 -0.45
CA GLU A 70 -11.58 50.91 -0.30
C GLU A 70 -11.32 50.53 1.16
N PRO A 71 -10.79 49.33 1.43
CA PRO A 71 -10.60 48.85 2.78
C PRO A 71 -9.68 49.80 3.54
N SER A 72 -10.04 50.11 4.78
CA SER A 72 -9.22 50.94 5.65
C SER A 72 -7.81 50.31 5.83
N PRO A 73 -6.77 51.10 6.15
CA PRO A 73 -5.43 50.57 6.38
C PRO A 73 -5.36 49.47 7.45
N ARG A 74 -6.34 49.44 8.36
CA ARG A 74 -6.48 48.39 9.38
C ARG A 74 -7.04 47.10 8.78
N GLU A 75 -8.06 47.19 7.94
CA GLU A 75 -8.67 46.04 7.24
C GLU A 75 -7.69 45.43 6.25
N GLN A 76 -6.94 46.25 5.50
CA GLN A 76 -5.89 45.76 4.59
C GLN A 76 -4.83 44.94 5.33
N ARG A 77 -4.41 45.38 6.53
CA ARG A 77 -3.46 44.59 7.35
C ARG A 77 -4.06 43.27 7.82
N GLN A 78 -5.34 43.25 8.19
CA GLN A 78 -6.02 42.01 8.60
C GLN A 78 -6.14 41.03 7.44
N GLN A 79 -6.51 41.51 6.25
CA GLN A 79 -6.58 40.69 5.05
C GLN A 79 -5.21 40.09 4.69
N GLN A 80 -4.13 40.89 4.78
CA GLN A 80 -2.76 40.40 4.54
C GLN A 80 -2.34 39.30 5.53
N LEU A 81 -2.70 39.43 6.81
CA LEU A 81 -2.42 38.39 7.81
C LEU A 81 -3.22 37.12 7.51
N GLU A 82 -4.50 37.23 7.16
CA GLU A 82 -5.31 36.07 6.79
C GLU A 82 -4.75 35.37 5.54
N ILE A 83 -4.33 36.13 4.52
CA ILE A 83 -3.70 35.56 3.32
C ILE A 83 -2.40 34.82 3.70
N ALA A 84 -1.56 35.40 4.56
CA ALA A 84 -0.33 34.76 5.01
C ALA A 84 -0.61 33.42 5.72
N ASP A 85 -1.61 33.36 6.60
CA ASP A 85 -2.03 32.14 7.28
C ASP A 85 -2.56 31.08 6.32
N LEU A 86 -3.32 31.49 5.30
CA LEU A 86 -3.86 30.59 4.28
C LEU A 86 -2.76 30.03 3.36
N VAL A 87 -1.80 30.87 2.95
CA VAL A 87 -0.63 30.44 2.19
C VAL A 87 0.20 29.42 2.97
N GLN A 88 0.39 29.67 4.27
CA GLN A 88 1.15 28.76 5.12
C GLN A 88 0.46 27.40 5.22
N ARG A 89 -0.85 27.38 5.53
CA ARG A 89 -1.62 26.13 5.57
C ARG A 89 -1.64 25.38 4.24
N ASP A 90 -1.81 26.09 3.11
CA ASP A 90 -1.83 25.46 1.79
C ASP A 90 -0.52 24.71 1.50
N ARG A 91 0.62 25.32 1.86
CA ARG A 91 1.93 24.67 1.71
C ARG A 91 2.07 23.45 2.62
N GLU A 92 1.65 23.56 3.87
CA GLU A 92 1.69 22.46 4.83
C GLU A 92 0.83 21.28 4.37
N VAL A 93 -0.43 21.54 4.02
CA VAL A 93 -1.37 20.52 3.53
C VAL A 93 -0.82 19.86 2.27
N ARG A 94 -0.35 20.63 1.29
CA ARG A 94 0.19 20.04 0.06
C ARG A 94 1.41 19.18 0.33
N THR A 95 2.33 19.65 1.19
CA THR A 95 3.53 18.89 1.56
C THR A 95 3.16 17.61 2.32
N HIS A 96 2.17 17.68 3.21
CA HIS A 96 1.63 16.55 3.95
C HIS A 96 1.06 15.49 3.00
N GLU A 97 0.12 15.86 2.12
CA GLU A 97 -0.47 14.91 1.17
C GLU A 97 0.56 14.38 0.16
N GLN A 98 1.49 15.23 -0.28
CA GLN A 98 2.53 14.81 -1.20
C GLN A 98 3.44 13.76 -0.56
N ALA A 99 3.73 13.86 0.74
CA ALA A 99 4.55 12.87 1.45
C ALA A 99 3.85 11.50 1.46
N HIS A 100 2.54 11.46 1.76
CA HIS A 100 1.76 10.23 1.71
C HIS A 100 1.79 9.60 0.31
N ALA A 101 1.48 10.38 -0.74
CA ALA A 101 1.44 9.88 -2.11
C ALA A 101 2.81 9.42 -2.61
N ALA A 102 3.88 10.17 -2.31
CA ALA A 102 5.22 9.86 -2.76
C ALA A 102 5.76 8.54 -2.15
N VAL A 103 5.49 8.29 -0.87
CA VAL A 103 5.94 7.06 -0.20
C VAL A 103 5.03 5.88 -0.52
N GLY A 104 3.72 6.10 -0.61
CA GLY A 104 2.75 5.05 -0.93
C GLY A 104 2.82 4.55 -2.36
N GLY A 105 3.29 5.39 -3.30
CA GLY A 105 3.48 5.00 -4.70
C GLY A 105 2.20 4.41 -5.29
N GLN A 106 2.29 3.18 -5.82
CA GLN A 106 1.15 2.48 -6.41
C GLN A 106 0.03 2.11 -5.43
N TYR A 107 0.31 2.10 -4.12
CA TYR A 107 -0.68 1.77 -3.09
C TYR A 107 -1.31 3.01 -2.46
N ALA A 108 -0.94 4.21 -2.91
CA ALA A 108 -1.58 5.47 -2.56
C ALA A 108 -2.30 6.05 -3.79
N GLY A 109 -3.47 6.62 -3.55
CA GLY A 109 -4.22 7.39 -4.54
C GLY A 109 -3.62 8.77 -4.78
N ALA A 110 -4.23 9.51 -5.71
CA ALA A 110 -3.88 10.92 -5.91
C ALA A 110 -4.34 11.76 -4.70
N PRO A 111 -3.56 12.76 -4.27
CA PRO A 111 -3.99 13.73 -3.27
C PRO A 111 -5.30 14.42 -3.64
N THR A 112 -6.21 14.50 -2.68
CA THR A 112 -7.44 15.28 -2.78
C THR A 112 -7.38 16.42 -1.79
N TYR A 113 -7.90 17.60 -2.18
CA TYR A 113 -7.81 18.81 -1.38
C TYR A 113 -9.18 19.47 -1.20
N SER A 114 -9.41 20.01 -0.01
CA SER A 114 -10.49 20.94 0.30
C SER A 114 -9.95 22.36 0.37
N PHE A 115 -10.65 23.29 -0.28
CA PHE A 115 -10.17 24.66 -0.47
C PHE A 115 -11.02 25.69 0.28
N LYS A 116 -10.36 26.73 0.79
CA LYS A 116 -10.99 27.97 1.26
C LYS A 116 -10.62 29.13 0.33
N ARG A 117 -11.57 30.01 0.04
CA ARG A 117 -11.32 31.24 -0.72
C ARG A 117 -10.78 32.33 0.21
N GLY A 118 -9.66 32.96 -0.14
CA GLY A 118 -9.07 34.09 0.58
C GLY A 118 -9.71 35.43 0.20
N PRO A 119 -9.42 36.50 0.96
CA PRO A 119 -9.90 37.85 0.68
C PRO A 119 -9.31 38.45 -0.62
N ASP A 120 -8.23 37.86 -1.14
CA ASP A 120 -7.64 38.12 -2.46
C ASP A 120 -8.36 37.38 -3.62
N GLY A 121 -9.40 36.61 -3.30
CA GLY A 121 -10.16 35.83 -4.27
C GLY A 121 -9.53 34.50 -4.69
N GLN A 122 -8.31 34.19 -4.24
CA GLN A 122 -7.61 32.94 -4.54
C GLN A 122 -8.11 31.78 -3.67
N ARG A 123 -7.83 30.53 -4.08
CA ARG A 123 -8.20 29.32 -3.33
C ARG A 123 -6.96 28.68 -2.72
N TYR A 124 -7.05 28.39 -1.43
CA TYR A 124 -5.98 27.81 -0.61
C TYR A 124 -6.45 26.46 -0.05
N ALA A 125 -5.62 25.42 -0.15
CA ALA A 125 -5.91 24.13 0.46
C ALA A 125 -5.84 24.25 1.98
N VAL A 126 -6.93 23.89 2.65
CA VAL A 126 -7.03 23.94 4.13
C VAL A 126 -7.10 22.55 4.74
N SER A 127 -7.39 21.54 3.93
CA SER A 127 -7.36 20.12 4.31
C SER A 127 -7.08 19.29 3.06
N GLY A 128 -6.50 18.11 3.24
CA GLY A 128 -6.30 17.15 2.18
C GLY A 128 -6.38 15.73 2.72
N GLU A 129 -6.45 14.78 1.80
CA GLU A 129 -6.29 13.36 2.12
C GLU A 129 -5.72 12.59 0.94
N VAL A 130 -5.02 11.49 1.25
CA VAL A 130 -4.57 10.47 0.31
C VAL A 130 -5.17 9.14 0.70
N SER A 131 -5.95 8.54 -0.19
CA SER A 131 -6.47 7.18 0.02
C SER A 131 -5.32 6.16 -0.08
N ILE A 132 -5.14 5.32 0.93
CA ILE A 132 -4.12 4.26 0.93
C ILE A 132 -4.82 2.89 0.90
N ASP A 133 -4.40 2.02 0.00
CA ASP A 133 -4.94 0.67 -0.16
C ASP A 133 -4.41 -0.28 0.92
N THR A 134 -5.27 -0.65 1.86
CA THR A 134 -5.00 -1.56 2.98
C THR A 134 -5.49 -2.98 2.74
N ALA A 135 -5.97 -3.30 1.53
CA ALA A 135 -6.43 -4.66 1.25
C ALA A 135 -5.23 -5.63 1.16
N PRO A 136 -5.33 -6.84 1.73
CA PRO A 136 -4.32 -7.87 1.52
C PRO A 136 -4.31 -8.34 0.05
N VAL A 137 -3.18 -8.89 -0.39
CA VAL A 137 -3.08 -9.51 -1.72
C VAL A 137 -3.62 -10.94 -1.61
N PRO A 138 -4.68 -11.31 -2.37
CA PRO A 138 -5.29 -12.64 -2.25
C PRO A 138 -4.29 -13.76 -2.55
N ASN A 139 -4.28 -14.79 -1.69
CA ASN A 139 -3.47 -16.00 -1.84
C ASN A 139 -1.95 -15.77 -1.93
N ASP A 140 -1.45 -14.60 -1.51
CA ASP A 140 -0.02 -14.28 -1.53
C ASP A 140 0.37 -13.52 -0.24
N PRO A 141 0.74 -14.23 0.84
CA PRO A 141 1.15 -13.59 2.08
C PRO A 141 2.48 -12.85 1.93
N GLU A 142 3.35 -13.25 1.00
CA GLU A 142 4.62 -12.57 0.78
C GLU A 142 4.40 -11.19 0.12
N ALA A 143 3.55 -11.12 -0.90
CA ALA A 143 3.13 -9.86 -1.51
C ALA A 143 2.33 -8.99 -0.54
N THR A 144 1.45 -9.60 0.27
CA THR A 144 0.73 -8.88 1.33
C THR A 144 1.70 -8.25 2.32
N LEU A 145 2.69 -8.98 2.79
CA LEU A 145 3.70 -8.46 3.71
C LEU A 145 4.43 -7.25 3.12
N ARG A 146 4.95 -7.38 1.89
CA ARG A 146 5.64 -6.27 1.20
C ARG A 146 4.73 -5.05 0.98
N LYS A 147 3.47 -5.28 0.60
CA LYS A 147 2.46 -4.22 0.43
C LYS A 147 2.21 -3.49 1.74
N MET A 148 1.96 -4.24 2.83
CA MET A 148 1.68 -3.65 4.14
C MET A 148 2.87 -2.88 4.71
N GLU A 149 4.11 -3.28 4.42
CA GLU A 149 5.30 -2.52 4.78
C GLU A 149 5.42 -1.19 4.01
N ILE A 150 4.94 -1.11 2.77
CA ILE A 150 4.85 0.15 2.02
C ILE A 150 3.73 1.02 2.58
N VAL A 151 2.54 0.45 2.81
CA VAL A 151 1.39 1.14 3.40
C VAL A 151 1.72 1.74 4.77
N LEU A 152 2.41 0.98 5.63
CA LEU A 152 2.85 1.45 6.94
C LEU A 152 3.78 2.67 6.81
N ARG A 153 4.77 2.60 5.92
CA ARG A 153 5.69 3.72 5.69
C ARG A 153 4.98 4.93 5.11
N ALA A 154 4.02 4.72 4.22
CA ALA A 154 3.24 5.81 3.62
C ALA A 154 2.37 6.52 4.65
N ALA A 155 1.68 5.77 5.51
CA ALA A 155 0.86 6.32 6.58
C ALA A 155 1.69 7.12 7.62
N LEU A 156 2.93 6.70 7.88
CA LEU A 156 3.84 7.39 8.80
C LEU A 156 4.78 8.37 8.11
N ALA A 157 4.56 8.70 6.83
CA ALA A 157 5.49 9.51 6.04
C ALA A 157 5.56 10.99 6.46
N PRO A 158 4.46 11.69 6.77
CA PRO A 158 4.54 13.08 7.24
C PRO A 158 5.16 13.18 8.63
N ILE A 159 5.74 14.34 8.94
CA ILE A 159 6.36 14.65 10.24
C ILE A 159 5.32 14.55 11.37
N GLU A 160 4.09 14.98 11.10
CA GLU A 160 2.97 14.92 12.03
C GLU A 160 1.82 14.16 11.36
N PRO A 161 1.76 12.82 11.46
CA PRO A 161 0.70 12.04 10.88
C PRO A 161 -0.64 12.32 11.59
N SER A 162 -1.75 12.30 10.85
CA SER A 162 -3.08 12.50 11.44
C SER A 162 -3.54 11.26 12.23
N PRO A 163 -4.57 11.38 13.08
CA PRO A 163 -5.20 10.23 13.73
C PRO A 163 -5.76 9.19 12.74
N GLN A 164 -6.07 9.58 11.50
CA GLN A 164 -6.50 8.64 10.46
C GLN A 164 -5.32 7.83 9.93
N ASP A 165 -4.19 8.47 9.69
CA ASP A 165 -3.00 7.79 9.19
C ASP A 165 -2.45 6.82 10.21
N LEU A 166 -2.47 7.19 11.50
CA LEU A 166 -2.10 6.28 12.59
C LEU A 166 -2.98 5.02 12.64
N ARG A 167 -4.27 5.14 12.32
CA ARG A 167 -5.18 3.98 12.24
C ARG A 167 -4.83 3.08 11.05
N VAL A 168 -4.51 3.68 9.91
CA VAL A 168 -4.03 2.94 8.72
C VAL A 168 -2.71 2.23 9.00
N ALA A 169 -1.77 2.90 9.67
CA ALA A 169 -0.51 2.34 10.10
C ALA A 169 -0.70 1.13 11.04
N ALA A 170 -1.57 1.26 12.05
CA ALA A 170 -1.88 0.17 12.98
C ALA A 170 -2.51 -1.04 12.25
N LEU A 171 -3.43 -0.79 11.32
CA LEU A 171 -4.05 -1.83 10.50
C LEU A 171 -3.00 -2.57 9.64
N ALA A 172 -2.13 -1.82 8.95
CA ALA A 172 -1.07 -2.38 8.13
C ALA A 172 -0.08 -3.21 8.96
N GLN A 173 0.26 -2.77 10.17
CA GLN A 173 1.09 -3.55 11.10
C GLN A 173 0.43 -4.88 11.48
N ALA A 174 -0.86 -4.86 11.80
CA ALA A 174 -1.61 -6.07 12.15
C ALA A 174 -1.65 -7.07 10.97
N GLN A 175 -1.94 -6.58 9.76
CA GLN A 175 -1.96 -7.41 8.55
C GLN A 175 -0.57 -7.92 8.17
N ALA A 176 0.49 -7.11 8.33
CA ALA A 176 1.86 -7.56 8.13
C ALA A 176 2.26 -8.65 9.13
N ALA A 177 1.83 -8.57 10.39
CA ALA A 177 2.07 -9.61 11.38
C ALA A 177 1.35 -10.91 11.00
N GLN A 178 0.09 -10.83 10.58
CA GLN A 178 -0.69 -11.97 10.11
C GLN A 178 -0.04 -12.63 8.89
N ALA A 179 0.34 -11.85 7.88
CA ALA A 179 1.00 -12.35 6.68
C ALA A 179 2.34 -13.04 6.97
N ARG A 180 3.10 -12.60 7.99
CA ARG A 180 4.33 -13.28 8.43
C ARG A 180 4.05 -14.66 9.01
N VAL A 181 2.94 -14.83 9.73
CA VAL A 181 2.52 -16.13 10.27
C VAL A 181 2.12 -17.06 9.12
N GLU A 182 1.26 -16.59 8.22
CA GLU A 182 0.82 -17.36 7.05
C GLU A 182 1.99 -17.78 6.15
N LEU A 183 2.95 -16.88 5.90
CA LEU A 183 4.15 -17.19 5.13
C LEU A 183 5.02 -18.26 5.81
N ALA A 184 5.08 -18.28 7.14
CA ALA A 184 5.80 -19.29 7.88
C ALA A 184 5.12 -20.66 7.82
N GLU A 185 3.78 -20.70 7.84
CA GLU A 185 2.99 -21.92 7.67
C GLU A 185 3.13 -22.48 6.26
N GLN A 186 2.99 -21.65 5.22
CA GLN A 186 3.19 -22.06 3.83
C GLN A 186 4.58 -22.67 3.60
N ARG A 187 5.63 -22.04 4.13
CA ARG A 187 7.00 -22.59 4.02
C ARG A 187 7.17 -23.95 4.72
N ARG A 188 6.44 -24.20 5.81
CA ARG A 188 6.46 -25.50 6.49
C ARG A 188 5.77 -26.56 5.65
N GLU A 189 4.59 -26.24 5.11
CA GLU A 189 3.83 -27.14 4.23
C GLU A 189 4.59 -27.45 2.93
N GLU A 190 5.22 -26.45 2.33
CA GLU A 190 6.09 -26.63 1.16
C GLU A 190 7.27 -27.56 1.46
N ALA A 191 7.90 -27.41 2.64
CA ALA A 191 9.00 -28.27 3.06
C ALA A 191 8.54 -29.72 3.29
N THR A 192 7.39 -29.93 3.92
CA THR A 192 6.83 -31.29 4.12
C THR A 192 6.47 -31.93 2.78
N ASN A 193 5.78 -31.19 1.90
CA ASN A 193 5.41 -31.66 0.56
C ASN A 193 6.65 -31.98 -0.28
N ALA A 194 7.71 -31.17 -0.19
CA ALA A 194 8.96 -31.42 -0.90
C ALA A 194 9.68 -32.68 -0.41
N VAL A 195 9.60 -33.00 0.89
CA VAL A 195 10.14 -34.25 1.46
C VAL A 195 9.31 -35.45 0.98
N GLU A 196 7.98 -35.37 1.06
CA GLU A 196 7.08 -36.45 0.59
C GLU A 196 7.26 -36.74 -0.91
N GLN A 197 7.35 -35.70 -1.74
CA GLN A 197 7.60 -35.86 -3.17
C GLN A 197 8.97 -36.49 -3.47
N ARG A 198 10.00 -36.17 -2.68
CA ARG A 198 11.32 -36.81 -2.82
C ARG A 198 11.25 -38.30 -2.46
N SER A 199 10.64 -38.63 -1.32
CA SER A 199 10.45 -40.02 -0.90
C SER A 199 9.66 -40.83 -1.95
N ALA A 200 8.54 -40.30 -2.45
CA ALA A 200 7.74 -40.96 -3.47
C ALA A 200 8.51 -41.15 -4.80
N ARG A 201 9.35 -40.18 -5.17
CA ARG A 201 10.20 -40.29 -6.38
C ARG A 201 11.31 -41.33 -6.20
N ASP A 202 11.89 -41.41 -5.01
CA ASP A 202 12.93 -42.39 -4.71
C ASP A 202 12.35 -43.82 -4.63
N GLU A 203 11.15 -43.99 -4.08
CA GLU A 203 10.40 -45.25 -4.11
C GLU A 203 10.05 -45.69 -5.55
N ALA A 204 9.57 -44.75 -6.38
CA ALA A 204 9.26 -45.04 -7.79
C ALA A 204 10.53 -45.43 -8.60
N ARG A 205 11.68 -44.82 -8.28
CA ARG A 205 12.97 -45.18 -8.91
C ARG A 205 13.46 -46.57 -8.51
N GLN A 206 13.22 -46.98 -7.27
CA GLN A 206 13.56 -48.35 -6.81
C GLN A 206 12.62 -49.40 -7.41
N ALA A 207 11.37 -49.05 -7.70
CA ALA A 207 10.40 -49.96 -8.32
C ALA A 207 10.63 -50.18 -9.83
N ASP A 208 11.25 -49.21 -10.51
CA ASP A 208 11.53 -49.24 -11.95
C ASP A 208 13.00 -49.58 -12.27
N GLU A 209 13.76 -50.04 -11.26
CA GLU A 209 15.10 -50.57 -11.47
C GLU A 209 14.99 -51.91 -12.23
N PRO A 210 15.38 -52.00 -13.51
CA PRO A 210 15.43 -53.30 -14.18
C PRO A 210 16.45 -54.14 -13.42
N ALA A 211 16.09 -55.37 -13.07
CA ALA A 211 17.03 -56.35 -12.57
C ALA A 211 18.21 -56.43 -13.54
N GLU A 212 19.34 -55.83 -13.18
CA GLU A 212 20.55 -55.86 -13.99
C GLU A 212 20.90 -57.33 -14.30
N PRO A 213 21.26 -57.64 -15.57
CA PRO A 213 21.66 -58.98 -15.96
C PRO A 213 22.89 -59.39 -15.15
N SER A 214 22.91 -60.66 -14.80
CA SER A 214 23.98 -61.33 -14.06
C SER A 214 25.37 -60.83 -14.45
N GLN A 215 26.09 -60.32 -13.46
CA GLN A 215 27.51 -59.97 -13.45
C GLN A 215 28.33 -60.75 -14.48
N GLN A 216 28.67 -60.12 -15.61
CA GLN A 216 29.89 -60.49 -16.32
C GLN A 216 31.07 -59.93 -15.53
N ALA A 217 31.91 -60.84 -15.05
CA ALA A 217 33.08 -60.55 -14.24
C ALA A 217 33.96 -59.48 -14.90
N LEU A 218 34.17 -58.38 -14.18
CA LEU A 218 35.24 -57.43 -14.46
C LEU A 218 36.58 -58.20 -14.53
N PRO A 219 37.44 -57.96 -15.53
CA PRO A 219 38.79 -58.51 -15.48
C PRO A 219 39.49 -58.02 -14.21
N PRO A 220 40.33 -58.85 -13.56
CA PRO A 220 41.01 -58.47 -12.33
C PRO A 220 41.81 -57.19 -12.55
N ALA A 221 41.82 -56.31 -11.54
CA ALA A 221 42.56 -55.06 -11.56
C ALA A 221 44.03 -55.27 -11.99
N PRO A 222 44.62 -54.37 -12.79
CA PRO A 222 45.98 -54.51 -13.27
C PRO A 222 46.96 -54.54 -12.09
N ASN A 223 47.89 -55.50 -12.13
CA ASN A 223 48.83 -55.77 -11.05
C ASN A 223 49.83 -54.60 -10.92
N LEU A 224 49.69 -53.79 -9.85
CA LEU A 224 50.50 -52.60 -9.58
C LEU A 224 51.98 -52.91 -9.23
N ASP A 225 52.32 -54.18 -9.04
CA ASP A 225 53.70 -54.63 -8.77
C ASP A 225 54.69 -54.26 -9.89
N LEU A 226 54.21 -54.17 -11.14
CA LEU A 226 55.06 -53.80 -12.27
C LEU A 226 55.51 -52.33 -12.21
N TYR A 227 54.67 -51.45 -11.66
CA TYR A 227 54.97 -50.03 -11.48
C TYR A 227 55.90 -49.79 -10.29
N ARG A 228 55.78 -50.59 -9.23
CA ARG A 228 56.67 -50.47 -8.05
C ARG A 228 58.11 -50.85 -8.39
N ARG A 229 58.33 -51.84 -9.26
CA ARG A 229 59.68 -52.29 -9.67
C ARG A 229 60.41 -51.31 -10.59
N LEU A 230 59.71 -50.37 -11.24
CA LEU A 230 60.34 -49.37 -12.12
C LEU A 230 60.87 -48.13 -11.37
N GLY A 231 60.56 -47.99 -10.08
CA GLY A 231 60.96 -46.84 -9.25
C GLY A 231 62.17 -47.08 -8.33
N GLU A 232 62.67 -48.30 -8.22
CA GLU A 232 63.89 -48.59 -7.44
C GLU A 232 65.13 -48.28 -8.30
N LEU A 233 65.78 -47.15 -8.02
CA LEU A 233 67.14 -46.87 -8.47
C LEU A 233 68.09 -47.92 -7.87
N PRO A 234 68.99 -48.54 -8.65
CA PRO A 234 69.96 -49.49 -8.11
C PRO A 234 70.89 -48.80 -7.11
N ALA A 235 71.06 -49.43 -5.94
CA ALA A 235 71.99 -48.99 -4.90
C ALA A 235 73.45 -48.98 -5.41
N PRO A 236 74.29 -48.04 -4.96
CA PRO A 236 75.71 -48.03 -5.35
C PRO A 236 76.47 -49.17 -4.65
N GLU A 237 77.20 -49.97 -5.43
CA GLU A 237 78.02 -51.06 -4.90
C GLU A 237 79.19 -50.57 -4.04
N PRO A 238 79.44 -51.16 -2.86
CA PRO A 238 80.66 -50.89 -2.11
C PRO A 238 81.85 -51.65 -2.72
N ARG A 239 82.91 -50.88 -2.98
CA ARG A 239 84.20 -51.33 -3.51
C ARG A 239 84.79 -52.44 -2.64
N ILE A 240 85.20 -53.53 -3.29
CA ILE A 240 85.97 -54.63 -2.71
C ILE A 240 87.36 -54.10 -2.33
N ASP A 241 87.70 -54.17 -1.04
CA ASP A 241 89.04 -53.92 -0.53
C ASP A 241 89.76 -55.27 -0.36
N LEU A 242 90.82 -55.47 -1.12
CA LEU A 242 91.69 -56.65 -1.10
C LEU A 242 92.71 -56.51 0.04
N VAL A 243 92.63 -57.32 1.09
CA VAL A 243 93.83 -57.64 1.90
C VAL A 243 93.76 -59.07 2.49
N ALA A 244 94.81 -59.82 2.14
CA ALA A 244 95.39 -61.05 2.73
C ALA A 244 94.66 -62.39 2.55
#